data_AF-A0A2G1X2Z4-F1
#
_entry.id   AF-A0A2G1X2Z4-F1
#
_cell.length_a   1.000
_cell.length_b   1.000
_cell.length_c   1.000
_cell.angle_alpha   90.00
_cell.angle_beta   90.00
_cell.angle_gamma   90.00
#
_symmetry.space_group_name_H-M   'P 1'
#
loop_
_entity.id
_entity.type
_entity.pdbx_description
1 polymer ?
#
loop_
_entity_poly.entity_id
_entity_poly.type
_entity_poly.pdbx_seq_one_letter_code
_entity_poly.pdbx_strand_id
1 'polypeptide(L)'
;LAEDDDAGAYYPDDGGYAVDDAGEAGMPFYGPHAVTVPGTARGWEATVEELGRLSLADALAPAIRYATEGYPVSEVIASYWASADALFTDDHAREAFLFDGEPPDVGQTVTLPRLGESMRTIAEEGADVVYEGEIAEAIADEVQSQGGFMTAEDLSDFEVEWPEPVSTTYNGAEVYELPPNNQGLIALEALNVAAELGAGEYDYDSPERVHYFA
;
A
#
# COMPACT_ATOMS: atom_id res chain seq x y z
N LEU A 1 -16.23 10.67 -23.61
CA LEU A 1 -14.84 10.48 -23.16
C LEU A 1 -13.99 10.43 -24.42
N ALA A 2 -13.10 11.40 -24.61
CA ALA A 2 -12.29 11.46 -25.82
C ALA A 2 -11.39 10.22 -25.89
N GLU A 3 -11.28 9.59 -27.06
CA GLU A 3 -10.49 8.39 -27.33
C GLU A 3 -8.96 8.63 -27.26
N ASP A 4 -8.51 9.73 -26.66
CA ASP A 4 -7.14 10.27 -26.74
C ASP A 4 -6.53 10.64 -25.37
N ASP A 5 -7.11 10.21 -24.24
CA ASP A 5 -6.36 10.22 -22.97
C ASP A 5 -5.44 8.99 -22.95
N ASP A 6 -4.26 9.14 -23.55
CA ASP A 6 -3.16 8.20 -23.37
C ASP A 6 -2.80 8.18 -21.88
N ALA A 7 -3.22 7.15 -21.17
CA ALA A 7 -2.86 6.97 -19.78
C ALA A 7 -1.33 6.93 -19.59
N GLY A 8 -0.56 6.55 -20.61
CA GLY A 8 0.90 6.63 -20.63
C GLY A 8 1.45 8.06 -20.57
N ALA A 9 0.65 9.08 -20.87
CA ALA A 9 1.07 10.47 -20.71
C ALA A 9 1.15 10.92 -19.23
N TYR A 10 0.48 10.22 -18.32
CA TYR A 10 0.54 10.49 -16.87
C TYR A 10 1.70 9.76 -16.17
N TYR A 11 2.24 8.72 -16.79
CA TYR A 11 3.28 7.86 -16.22
C TYR A 11 4.47 7.88 -17.16
N PRO A 12 5.57 8.56 -16.84
CA PRO A 12 6.72 8.61 -17.73
C PRO A 12 7.23 7.19 -18.02
N ASP A 13 7.61 6.92 -19.27
CA ASP A 13 8.04 5.59 -19.73
C ASP A 13 9.21 5.01 -18.92
N ASP A 14 10.00 5.87 -18.26
CA ASP A 14 11.12 5.48 -17.40
C ASP A 14 10.76 5.37 -15.90
N GLY A 15 9.51 5.67 -15.52
CA GLY A 15 9.05 5.72 -14.14
C GLY A 15 9.61 6.87 -13.30
N GLY A 16 10.47 7.74 -13.87
CA GLY A 16 11.01 8.95 -13.25
C GLY A 16 11.93 8.78 -12.03
N TYR A 17 12.75 9.80 -11.77
CA TYR A 17 13.51 10.03 -10.54
C TYR A 17 13.34 11.49 -10.13
N ALA A 18 13.46 11.82 -8.83
CA ALA A 18 13.45 13.22 -8.43
C ALA A 18 14.63 13.97 -9.07
N VAL A 19 14.35 15.14 -9.61
CA VAL A 19 15.31 16.02 -10.29
C VAL A 19 15.37 17.37 -9.58
N ASP A 20 16.55 18.00 -9.58
CA ASP A 20 16.77 19.29 -8.92
C ASP A 20 16.18 20.49 -9.70
N ASP A 21 15.79 20.30 -10.97
CA ASP A 21 15.23 21.36 -11.80
C ASP A 21 13.69 21.39 -11.72
N ALA A 22 13.15 22.51 -11.24
CA ALA A 22 11.70 22.70 -11.09
C ALA A 22 10.92 22.66 -12.43
N GLY A 23 11.60 22.84 -13.57
CA GLY A 23 11.01 22.70 -14.91
C GLY A 23 10.90 21.25 -15.39
N GLU A 24 11.58 20.31 -14.72
CA GLU A 24 11.58 18.86 -14.99
C GLU A 24 10.99 18.05 -13.82
N ALA A 25 10.57 18.72 -12.74
CA ALA A 25 10.04 18.10 -11.53
C ALA A 25 8.72 17.34 -11.81
N GLY A 26 8.79 16.02 -11.75
CA GLY A 26 7.65 15.10 -11.71
C GLY A 26 7.70 14.22 -10.46
N MET A 27 6.56 13.66 -10.06
CA MET A 27 6.53 12.66 -8.99
C MET A 27 7.12 11.35 -9.51
N PRO A 28 8.19 10.81 -8.88
CA PRO A 28 8.78 9.56 -9.30
C PRO A 28 7.87 8.38 -8.92
N PHE A 29 7.75 7.39 -9.81
CA PHE A 29 7.07 6.13 -9.54
C PHE A 29 7.96 5.13 -8.82
N TYR A 30 9.27 5.17 -9.08
CA TYR A 30 10.25 4.26 -8.53
C TYR A 30 11.41 4.99 -7.85
N GLY A 31 12.23 4.21 -7.16
CA GLY A 31 13.43 4.70 -6.51
C GLY A 31 13.18 5.32 -5.13
N PRO A 32 14.26 5.75 -4.47
CA PRO A 32 14.24 6.09 -3.05
C PRO A 32 13.46 7.38 -2.75
N HIS A 33 13.29 8.25 -3.75
CA HIS A 33 12.50 9.47 -3.64
C HIS A 33 10.98 9.22 -3.63
N ALA A 34 10.54 8.04 -4.06
CA ALA A 34 9.13 7.63 -4.01
C ALA A 34 8.76 6.98 -2.66
N VAL A 35 9.75 6.69 -1.80
CA VAL A 35 9.54 6.03 -0.51
C VAL A 35 9.08 7.07 0.52
N THR A 36 7.96 6.77 1.18
CA THR A 36 7.41 7.56 2.28
C THR A 36 7.48 6.79 3.59
N VAL A 37 7.36 7.48 4.73
CA VAL A 37 7.43 6.86 6.04
C VAL A 37 6.34 5.78 6.19
N PRO A 38 6.71 4.50 6.45
CA PRO A 38 5.76 3.40 6.47
C PRO A 38 4.89 3.42 7.74
N GLY A 39 3.58 3.64 7.61
CA GLY A 39 2.68 3.73 8.77
C GLY A 39 2.08 2.41 9.27
N THR A 40 2.30 1.30 8.56
CA THR A 40 1.52 0.07 8.74
C THR A 40 1.71 -0.60 10.11
N ALA A 41 2.94 -0.69 10.63
CA ALA A 41 3.21 -1.42 11.86
C ALA A 41 2.56 -0.73 13.08
N ARG A 42 2.76 0.59 13.24
CA ARG A 42 2.08 1.39 14.28
C ARG A 42 0.56 1.37 14.08
N GLY A 43 0.08 1.39 12.83
CA GLY A 43 -1.34 1.26 12.52
C GLY A 43 -1.96 -0.06 13.00
N TRP A 44 -1.26 -1.19 12.82
CA TRP A 44 -1.70 -2.49 13.33
C TRP A 44 -1.76 -2.52 14.86
N GLU A 45 -0.71 -2.05 15.52
CA GLU A 45 -0.66 -2.00 16.99
C GLU A 45 -1.78 -1.12 17.54
N ALA A 46 -1.90 0.13 17.07
CA ALA A 46 -2.97 1.03 17.49
C ALA A 46 -4.38 0.45 17.26
N THR A 47 -4.60 -0.23 16.12
CA THR A 47 -5.88 -0.89 15.83
C THR A 47 -6.18 -2.01 16.81
N VAL A 48 -5.17 -2.84 17.11
CA VAL A 48 -5.33 -3.97 18.03
C VAL A 48 -5.55 -3.48 19.47
N GLU A 49 -4.86 -2.41 19.88
CA GLU A 49 -5.01 -1.81 21.20
C GLU A 49 -6.38 -1.17 21.41
N GLU A 50 -6.86 -0.37 20.45
CA GLU A 50 -8.09 0.39 20.58
C GLU A 50 -9.35 -0.46 20.30
N LEU A 51 -9.29 -1.33 19.28
CA LEU A 51 -10.47 -2.02 18.73
C LEU A 51 -10.37 -3.56 18.81
N GLY A 52 -9.20 -4.10 19.16
CA GLY A 52 -8.90 -5.51 19.03
C GLY A 52 -9.44 -6.40 20.16
N ARG A 53 -9.35 -7.72 19.92
CA ARG A 53 -9.60 -8.78 20.91
C ARG A 53 -8.43 -9.75 21.07
N LEU A 54 -7.44 -9.63 20.18
CA LEU A 54 -6.22 -10.44 20.15
C LEU A 54 -5.06 -9.54 20.56
N SER A 55 -3.94 -10.11 20.99
CA SER A 55 -2.69 -9.34 21.07
C SER A 55 -2.11 -9.12 19.67
N LEU A 56 -1.19 -8.15 19.52
CA LEU A 56 -0.46 -7.96 18.26
C LEU A 56 0.28 -9.24 17.87
N ALA A 57 0.89 -9.93 18.85
CA ALA A 57 1.55 -11.21 18.65
C ALA A 57 0.61 -12.30 18.11
N ASP A 58 -0.58 -12.46 18.70
CA ASP A 58 -1.57 -13.43 18.24
C ASP A 58 -2.06 -13.10 16.82
N ALA A 59 -2.22 -11.82 16.49
CA ALA A 59 -2.62 -11.36 15.17
C ALA A 59 -1.55 -11.62 14.10
N LEU A 60 -0.26 -11.44 14.43
CA LEU A 60 0.86 -11.65 13.52
C LEU A 60 1.30 -13.12 13.40
N ALA A 61 0.98 -13.97 14.37
CA ALA A 61 1.41 -15.38 14.38
C ALA A 61 1.15 -16.16 13.08
N PRO A 62 -0.01 -16.04 12.39
CA PRO A 62 -0.22 -16.69 11.11
C PRO A 62 0.72 -16.17 10.01
N ALA A 63 0.98 -14.86 9.95
CA ALA A 63 1.86 -14.26 8.95
C ALA A 63 3.32 -14.68 9.17
N ILE A 64 3.78 -14.68 10.42
CA ILE A 64 5.11 -15.19 10.80
C ILE A 64 5.26 -16.64 10.35
N ARG A 65 4.25 -17.49 10.63
CA ARG A 65 4.26 -18.89 10.22
C ARG A 65 4.38 -19.04 8.69
N TYR A 66 3.60 -18.30 7.91
CA TYR A 66 3.70 -18.35 6.46
C TYR A 66 5.05 -17.86 5.95
N ALA A 67 5.61 -16.81 6.54
CA ALA A 67 6.92 -16.31 6.17
C ALA A 67 8.04 -17.35 6.46
N THR A 68 7.95 -18.11 7.56
CA THR A 68 9.03 -19.02 7.99
C THR A 68 8.86 -20.47 7.55
N GLU A 69 7.63 -20.98 7.51
CA GLU A 69 7.32 -22.37 7.13
C GLU A 69 6.90 -22.48 5.66
N GLY A 70 6.50 -21.37 5.06
CA GLY A 70 6.21 -21.22 3.64
C GLY A 70 4.75 -21.41 3.26
N TYR A 71 4.43 -21.02 2.03
CA TYR A 71 3.10 -21.14 1.44
C TYR A 71 3.18 -21.35 -0.08
N PRO A 72 2.21 -22.04 -0.70
CA PRO A 72 2.13 -22.14 -2.15
C PRO A 72 1.69 -20.81 -2.76
N VAL A 73 2.44 -20.33 -3.75
CA VAL A 73 2.12 -19.08 -4.47
C VAL A 73 0.86 -19.25 -5.31
N SER A 74 -0.07 -18.30 -5.23
CA SER A 74 -1.30 -18.30 -6.04
C SER A 74 -1.06 -17.74 -7.45
N GLU A 75 -1.97 -18.02 -8.40
CA GLU A 75 -1.85 -17.57 -9.80
C GLU A 75 -1.67 -16.06 -9.94
N VAL A 76 -2.46 -15.28 -9.20
CA VAL A 76 -2.40 -13.81 -9.23
C VAL A 76 -1.06 -13.31 -8.67
N ILE A 77 -0.60 -13.90 -7.56
CA ILE A 77 0.66 -13.49 -6.94
C ILE A 77 1.85 -13.85 -7.82
N ALA A 78 1.90 -15.06 -8.41
CA ALA A 78 2.96 -15.43 -9.35
C ALA A 78 3.01 -14.48 -10.56
N SER A 79 1.85 -14.11 -11.10
CA SER A 79 1.78 -13.15 -12.22
C SER A 79 2.32 -11.77 -11.85
N TYR A 80 1.98 -11.25 -10.66
CA TYR A 80 2.52 -9.96 -10.21
C TYR A 80 4.02 -10.04 -9.91
N TRP A 81 4.47 -11.13 -9.29
CA TRP A 81 5.88 -11.34 -8.98
C TRP A 81 6.73 -11.41 -10.25
N ALA A 82 6.27 -12.14 -11.26
CA ALA A 82 6.92 -12.21 -12.57
C ALA A 82 6.96 -10.84 -13.27
N SER A 83 5.89 -10.04 -13.13
CA SER A 83 5.84 -8.69 -13.70
C SER A 83 6.78 -7.71 -12.98
N ALA A 84 7.10 -7.98 -11.71
CA ALA A 84 7.97 -7.17 -10.88
C ALA A 84 9.45 -7.59 -10.93
N ASP A 85 9.83 -8.67 -11.63
CA ASP A 85 11.21 -9.18 -11.65
C ASP A 85 12.25 -8.11 -12.00
N ALA A 86 11.94 -7.26 -12.99
CA ALA A 86 12.80 -6.16 -13.40
C ALA A 86 13.02 -5.08 -12.32
N LEU A 87 12.17 -5.04 -11.28
CA LEU A 87 12.28 -4.11 -10.14
C LEU A 87 13.25 -4.62 -9.07
N PHE A 88 13.63 -5.90 -9.08
CA PHE A 88 14.62 -6.45 -8.15
C PHE A 88 16.04 -6.18 -8.68
N THR A 89 16.45 -4.91 -8.56
CA THR A 89 17.67 -4.37 -9.16
C THR A 89 18.92 -4.56 -8.30
N ASP A 90 18.77 -4.76 -6.99
CA ASP A 90 19.86 -4.94 -6.04
C ASP A 90 19.90 -6.36 -5.43
N ASP A 91 21.03 -6.71 -4.80
CA ASP A 91 21.24 -8.03 -4.22
C ASP A 91 20.28 -8.36 -3.06
N HIS A 92 19.84 -7.38 -2.28
CA HIS A 92 18.92 -7.61 -1.16
C HIS A 92 17.53 -7.99 -1.69
N ALA A 93 17.02 -7.21 -2.66
CA ALA A 93 15.75 -7.50 -3.30
C ALA A 93 15.77 -8.85 -4.03
N ARG A 94 16.86 -9.14 -4.76
CA ARG A 94 17.01 -10.41 -5.48
C ARG A 94 17.11 -11.61 -4.54
N GLU A 95 17.88 -11.51 -3.46
CA GLU A 95 17.97 -12.58 -2.46
C GLU A 95 16.63 -12.81 -1.75
N ALA A 96 15.88 -11.75 -1.46
CA ALA A 96 14.60 -11.86 -0.76
C ALA A 96 13.47 -12.39 -1.65
N PHE A 97 13.44 -12.00 -2.93
CA PHE A 97 12.28 -12.19 -3.79
C PHE A 97 12.49 -13.09 -5.01
N LEU A 98 13.72 -13.53 -5.32
CA LEU A 98 13.97 -14.49 -6.40
C LEU A 98 14.41 -15.85 -5.83
N PHE A 99 13.84 -16.92 -6.39
CA PHE A 99 14.12 -18.29 -5.99
C PHE A 99 14.90 -18.97 -7.12
N ASP A 100 16.15 -19.33 -6.83
CA ASP A 100 17.12 -19.77 -7.85
C ASP A 100 17.35 -18.71 -8.97
N GLY A 101 17.16 -17.43 -8.63
CA GLY A 101 17.36 -16.30 -9.54
C GLY A 101 16.16 -15.95 -10.43
N GLU A 102 15.02 -16.63 -10.24
CA GLU A 102 13.79 -16.40 -10.99
C GLU A 102 12.59 -16.14 -10.04
N PRO A 103 11.56 -15.40 -10.49
CA PRO A 103 10.33 -15.27 -9.72
C PRO A 103 9.64 -16.63 -9.55
N PRO A 104 8.88 -16.85 -8.47
CA PRO A 104 8.31 -18.16 -8.18
C PRO A 104 7.16 -18.53 -9.12
N ASP A 105 7.07 -19.82 -9.44
CA ASP A 105 5.98 -20.41 -10.21
C ASP A 105 4.67 -20.53 -9.41
N VAL A 106 3.56 -20.65 -10.13
CA VAL A 106 2.25 -21.00 -9.53
C VAL A 106 2.36 -22.31 -8.75
N GLY A 107 1.97 -22.27 -7.48
CA GLY A 107 2.00 -23.42 -6.58
C GLY A 107 3.37 -23.73 -5.99
N GLN A 108 4.43 -23.02 -6.39
CA GLN A 108 5.74 -23.14 -5.74
C GLN A 108 5.62 -22.71 -4.27
N THR A 109 6.18 -23.52 -3.36
CA THR A 109 6.26 -23.15 -1.95
C THR A 109 7.42 -22.19 -1.74
N VAL A 110 7.14 -20.99 -1.23
CA VAL A 110 8.15 -19.97 -0.94
C VAL A 110 8.22 -19.67 0.56
N THR A 111 9.38 -19.22 1.03
CA THR A 111 9.60 -18.71 2.40
C THR A 111 10.26 -17.34 2.35
N LEU A 112 9.92 -16.45 3.27
CA LEU A 112 10.50 -15.11 3.45
C LEU A 112 11.06 -14.98 4.88
N PRO A 113 12.17 -15.68 5.21
CA PRO A 113 12.63 -15.83 6.60
C PRO A 113 12.99 -14.50 7.28
N ARG A 114 13.65 -13.57 6.57
CA ARG A 114 14.00 -12.24 7.12
C ARG A 114 12.77 -11.39 7.44
N LEU A 115 11.73 -11.49 6.60
CA LEU A 115 10.43 -10.85 6.88
C LEU A 115 9.77 -11.48 8.10
N GLY A 116 9.82 -12.81 8.21
CA GLY A 116 9.29 -13.53 9.36
C GLY A 116 10.02 -13.21 10.68
N GLU A 117 11.31 -12.93 10.61
CA GLU A 117 12.10 -12.42 11.74
C GLU A 117 11.67 -11.01 12.13
N SER A 118 11.57 -10.09 11.17
CA SER A 118 11.10 -8.72 11.41
C SER A 118 9.69 -8.70 12.03
N MET A 119 8.77 -9.51 11.50
CA MET A 119 7.41 -9.66 12.06
C MET A 119 7.42 -10.27 13.47
N ARG A 120 8.37 -11.16 13.77
CA ARG A 120 8.53 -11.72 15.12
C ARG A 120 9.03 -10.68 16.11
N THR A 121 10.01 -9.86 15.72
CA THR A 121 10.47 -8.73 16.55
C THR A 121 9.31 -7.79 16.86
N ILE A 122 8.51 -7.41 15.85
CA ILE A 122 7.32 -6.56 16.04
C ILE A 122 6.32 -7.23 17.01
N ALA A 123 6.09 -8.53 16.86
CA ALA A 123 5.18 -9.27 17.74
C ALA A 123 5.66 -9.34 19.21
N GLU A 124 6.99 -9.38 19.42
CA GLU A 124 7.60 -9.54 20.75
C GLU A 124 7.84 -8.20 21.46
N GLU A 125 8.20 -7.17 20.70
CA GLU A 125 8.71 -5.89 21.22
C GLU A 125 7.79 -4.70 20.94
N GLY A 126 6.77 -4.86 20.08
CA GLY A 126 5.85 -3.80 19.68
C GLY A 126 6.23 -3.13 18.36
N ALA A 127 5.40 -2.22 17.86
CA ALA A 127 5.62 -1.62 16.55
C ALA A 127 6.79 -0.62 16.52
N ASP A 128 7.17 -0.05 17.67
CA ASP A 128 8.23 0.95 17.78
C ASP A 128 9.56 0.49 17.23
N VAL A 129 9.83 -0.82 17.18
CA VAL A 129 11.06 -1.35 16.56
C VAL A 129 11.22 -0.95 15.10
N VAL A 130 10.14 -0.65 14.37
CA VAL A 130 10.18 -0.20 12.96
C VAL A 130 10.49 1.30 12.84
N TYR A 131 10.21 2.07 13.89
CA TYR A 131 10.28 3.53 13.91
C TYR A 131 11.47 4.04 14.73
N GLU A 132 12.04 3.19 15.57
CA GLU A 132 13.17 3.46 16.45
C GLU A 132 14.16 2.29 16.44
N GLY A 133 15.44 2.56 16.66
CA GLY A 133 16.48 1.52 16.78
C GLY A 133 16.88 0.88 15.45
N GLU A 134 17.29 -0.40 15.49
CA GLU A 134 18.05 -1.04 14.40
C GLU A 134 17.28 -1.15 13.08
N ILE A 135 15.97 -1.45 13.10
CA ILE A 135 15.19 -1.54 11.85
C ILE A 135 14.96 -0.16 11.26
N ALA A 136 14.68 0.85 12.10
CA ALA A 136 14.52 2.23 11.64
C ALA A 136 15.81 2.79 11.02
N GLU A 137 16.96 2.54 11.67
CA GLU A 137 18.28 2.87 11.14
C GLU A 137 18.54 2.15 9.80
N ALA A 138 18.23 0.85 9.70
CA ALA A 138 18.42 0.09 8.46
C ALA A 138 17.54 0.62 7.30
N ILE A 139 16.29 1.02 7.58
CA ILE A 139 15.40 1.62 6.57
C ILE A 139 15.97 2.96 6.09
N ALA A 140 16.33 3.84 7.03
CA ALA A 140 16.86 5.17 6.70
C ALA A 140 18.19 5.06 5.93
N ASP A 141 19.09 4.18 6.38
CA ASP A 141 20.39 3.95 5.74
C ASP A 141 20.22 3.42 4.31
N GLU A 142 19.32 2.46 4.07
CA GLU A 142 19.07 1.95 2.73
C GLU A 142 18.54 3.06 1.81
N VAL A 143 17.50 3.79 2.24
CA VAL A 143 16.91 4.88 1.44
C VAL A 143 17.96 5.95 1.11
N GLN A 144 18.77 6.36 2.09
CA GLN A 144 19.80 7.37 1.90
C GLN A 144 20.96 6.86 1.04
N SER A 145 21.33 5.58 1.15
CA SER A 145 22.38 4.98 0.32
C SER A 145 22.05 5.03 -1.17
N GLN A 146 20.75 4.99 -1.51
CA GLN A 146 20.24 5.12 -2.87
C GLN A 146 20.00 6.59 -3.28
N GLY A 147 20.16 7.55 -2.36
CA GLY A 147 20.02 8.99 -2.60
C GLY A 147 18.70 9.61 -2.14
N GLY A 148 17.85 8.87 -1.42
CA GLY A 148 16.63 9.41 -0.82
C GLY A 148 16.87 10.27 0.41
N PHE A 149 15.80 10.88 0.92
CA PHE A 149 15.87 11.90 1.99
C PHE A 149 15.35 11.44 3.34
N MET A 150 14.69 10.28 3.42
CA MET A 150 14.13 9.78 4.68
C MET A 150 15.23 9.60 5.73
N THR A 151 14.97 10.04 6.94
CA THR A 151 15.84 9.89 8.11
C THR A 151 15.20 9.02 9.18
N ALA A 152 15.99 8.57 10.15
CA ALA A 152 15.45 7.92 11.34
C ALA A 152 14.57 8.87 12.19
N GLU A 153 14.81 10.19 12.13
CA GLU A 153 13.97 11.19 12.80
C GLU A 153 12.57 11.20 12.17
N ASP A 154 12.47 11.20 10.83
CA ASP A 154 11.19 11.12 10.11
C ASP A 154 10.40 9.85 10.47
N LEU A 155 11.09 8.71 10.65
CA LEU A 155 10.47 7.47 11.11
C LEU A 155 9.94 7.62 12.53
N SER A 156 10.76 8.14 13.45
CA SER A 156 10.38 8.28 14.86
C SER A 156 9.21 9.24 15.08
N ASP A 157 9.13 10.30 14.28
CA ASP A 157 8.09 11.33 14.33
C ASP A 157 6.72 10.87 13.79
N PHE A 158 6.64 9.67 13.19
CA PHE A 158 5.38 9.16 12.64
C PHE A 158 4.35 8.85 13.72
N GLU A 159 3.16 9.44 13.62
CA GLU A 159 2.05 9.14 14.52
C GLU A 159 0.82 8.62 13.75
N VAL A 160 0.06 7.74 14.40
CA VAL A 160 -1.23 7.26 13.87
C VAL A 160 -2.30 8.31 14.13
N GLU A 161 -3.03 8.66 13.09
CA GLU A 161 -4.19 9.56 13.20
C GLU A 161 -5.50 8.77 13.23
N TRP A 162 -6.45 9.25 14.04
CA TRP A 162 -7.83 8.75 14.09
C TRP A 162 -8.80 9.82 13.60
N PRO A 163 -8.90 10.03 12.28
CA PRO A 163 -9.76 11.06 11.73
C PRO A 163 -11.24 10.71 11.91
N GLU A 164 -12.09 11.73 12.09
CA GLU A 164 -13.54 11.57 12.01
C GLU A 164 -13.92 11.27 10.55
N PRO A 165 -14.67 10.18 10.27
CA PRO A 165 -15.10 9.88 8.92
C PRO A 165 -16.08 10.93 8.39
N VAL A 166 -16.09 11.07 7.08
CA VAL A 166 -17.09 11.86 6.35
C VAL A 166 -18.16 10.92 5.81
N SER A 167 -19.41 11.37 5.74
CA SER A 167 -20.50 10.51 5.28
C SER A 167 -21.51 11.23 4.39
N THR A 168 -22.25 10.44 3.63
CA THR A 168 -23.52 10.85 3.00
C THR A 168 -24.58 9.75 3.14
N THR A 169 -25.83 10.08 2.84
CA THR A 169 -26.92 9.10 2.75
C THR A 169 -27.30 8.86 1.29
N TYR A 170 -27.25 7.61 0.86
CA TYR A 170 -27.68 7.19 -0.47
C TYR A 170 -28.65 5.99 -0.37
N ASN A 171 -29.84 6.11 -0.96
CA ASN A 171 -30.87 5.06 -0.95
C ASN A 171 -31.19 4.47 0.44
N GLY A 172 -31.16 5.30 1.48
CA GLY A 172 -31.45 4.92 2.86
C GLY A 172 -30.30 4.23 3.61
N ALA A 173 -29.13 4.09 2.98
CA ALA A 173 -27.90 3.68 3.64
C ALA A 173 -27.00 4.91 3.90
N GLU A 174 -26.36 4.94 5.06
CA GLU A 174 -25.29 5.89 5.34
C GLU A 174 -23.96 5.29 4.88
N VAL A 175 -23.23 6.03 4.04
CA VAL A 175 -21.96 5.63 3.45
C VAL A 175 -20.87 6.51 4.07
N TYR A 176 -19.87 5.87 4.67
CA TYR A 176 -18.74 6.51 5.33
C TYR A 176 -17.47 6.34 4.51
N GLU A 177 -16.69 7.40 4.43
CA GLU A 177 -15.37 7.44 3.82
C GLU A 177 -14.39 8.18 4.74
N LEU A 178 -13.10 7.98 4.52
CA LEU A 178 -12.06 8.76 5.20
C LEU A 178 -12.06 10.22 4.69
N PRO A 179 -11.69 11.22 5.51
CA PRO A 179 -11.49 12.60 5.04
C PRO A 179 -10.17 12.75 4.25
N PRO A 180 -9.94 13.88 3.53
CA PRO A 180 -8.69 14.14 2.82
C PRO A 180 -7.45 13.77 3.63
N ASN A 181 -6.40 13.23 3.00
CA ASN A 181 -6.04 13.34 1.57
C ASN A 181 -6.37 12.12 0.67
N ASN A 182 -7.35 11.28 1.04
CA ASN A 182 -7.78 10.16 0.18
C ASN A 182 -8.91 10.56 -0.81
N GLN A 183 -9.24 9.67 -1.75
CA GLN A 183 -10.22 9.92 -2.83
C GLN A 183 -11.68 9.57 -2.48
N GLY A 184 -11.95 9.07 -1.27
CA GLY A 184 -13.30 8.66 -0.83
C GLY A 184 -14.34 9.77 -0.87
N LEU A 185 -13.93 11.04 -0.68
CA LEU A 185 -14.84 12.18 -0.88
C LEU A 185 -15.46 12.24 -2.28
N ILE A 186 -14.72 11.83 -3.32
CA ILE A 186 -15.23 11.80 -4.70
C ILE A 186 -16.36 10.77 -4.81
N ALA A 187 -16.25 9.64 -4.12
CA ALA A 187 -17.32 8.65 -4.07
C ALA A 187 -18.58 9.21 -3.38
N LEU A 188 -18.43 9.91 -2.25
CA LEU A 188 -19.55 10.55 -1.58
C LEU A 188 -20.22 11.64 -2.44
N GLU A 189 -19.43 12.45 -3.14
CA GLU A 189 -19.94 13.47 -4.08
C GLU A 189 -20.69 12.82 -5.25
N ALA A 190 -20.13 11.75 -5.85
CA ALA A 190 -20.77 11.01 -6.92
C ALA A 190 -22.13 10.42 -6.47
N LEU A 191 -22.21 9.88 -5.25
CA LEU A 191 -23.47 9.39 -4.69
C LEU A 191 -24.50 10.52 -4.50
N ASN A 192 -24.07 11.71 -4.10
CA ASN A 192 -24.97 12.87 -3.98
C ASN A 192 -25.50 13.33 -5.33
N VAL A 193 -24.65 13.35 -6.36
CA VAL A 193 -25.08 13.65 -7.74
C VAL A 193 -26.04 12.58 -8.25
N ALA A 194 -25.73 11.30 -8.05
CA ALA A 194 -26.59 10.19 -8.44
C ALA A 194 -27.97 10.23 -7.75
N ALA A 195 -28.02 10.65 -6.49
CA ALA A 195 -29.28 10.85 -5.76
C ALA A 195 -30.13 11.96 -6.38
N GLU A 196 -29.51 13.10 -6.72
CA GLU A 196 -30.21 14.22 -7.37
C GLU A 196 -30.74 13.85 -8.76
N LEU A 197 -30.02 13.00 -9.49
CA LEU A 197 -30.43 12.49 -10.80
C LEU A 197 -31.46 11.36 -10.73
N GLY A 198 -31.79 10.85 -9.54
CA GLY A 198 -32.67 9.69 -9.38
C GLY A 198 -32.07 8.42 -9.99
N ALA A 199 -30.74 8.31 -10.09
CA ALA A 199 -30.05 7.20 -10.76
C ALA A 199 -30.43 5.83 -10.15
N GLY A 200 -30.69 5.80 -8.84
CA GLY A 200 -31.12 4.62 -8.09
C GLY A 200 -32.57 4.20 -8.32
N GLU A 201 -33.39 5.00 -9.00
CA GLU A 201 -34.82 4.70 -9.26
C GLU A 201 -35.03 3.74 -10.43
N TYR A 202 -34.00 3.58 -11.27
CA TYR A 202 -34.03 2.70 -12.43
C TYR A 202 -33.59 1.26 -12.09
N ASP A 203 -34.08 0.31 -12.89
CA ASP A 203 -33.69 -1.09 -12.79
C ASP A 203 -32.17 -1.26 -12.94
N TYR A 204 -31.59 -2.21 -12.20
CA TYR A 204 -30.14 -2.39 -12.06
C TYR A 204 -29.40 -2.46 -13.41
N ASP A 205 -29.94 -3.19 -14.38
CA ASP A 205 -29.34 -3.40 -15.70
C ASP A 205 -29.90 -2.46 -16.79
N SER A 206 -30.63 -1.41 -16.42
CA SER A 206 -31.21 -0.48 -17.40
C SER A 206 -30.14 0.44 -18.02
N PRO A 207 -30.27 0.77 -19.32
CA PRO A 207 -29.40 1.76 -19.95
C PRO A 207 -29.41 3.12 -19.24
N GLU A 208 -30.56 3.52 -18.69
CA GLU A 208 -30.74 4.76 -17.94
C GLU A 208 -29.87 4.76 -16.68
N ARG A 209 -29.90 3.67 -15.90
CA ARG A 209 -29.06 3.57 -14.71
C ARG A 209 -27.58 3.63 -15.05
N VAL A 210 -27.14 2.89 -16.06
CA VAL A 210 -25.75 2.93 -16.52
C VAL A 210 -25.36 4.34 -16.97
N HIS A 211 -26.24 5.02 -17.71
CA HIS A 211 -25.98 6.38 -18.18
C HIS A 211 -25.83 7.40 -17.05
N TYR A 212 -26.65 7.32 -15.99
CA TYR A 212 -26.59 8.27 -14.88
C TYR A 212 -25.44 8.04 -13.90
N PHE A 213 -24.86 6.84 -13.87
CA PHE A 213 -23.70 6.51 -13.04
C PHE A 213 -22.34 6.64 -13.75
N ALA A 214 -22.34 6.79 -15.08
CA ALA A 214 -21.13 6.92 -15.90
C ALA A 214 -20.75 8.39 -16.12
#